data_AF-A0A1C5D0N2-F1
#
_entry.id   AF-A0A1C5D0N2-F1
#
_cell.length_a   1.000
_cell.length_b   1.000
_cell.length_c   1.000
_cell.angle_alpha   90.00
_cell.angle_beta   90.00
_cell.angle_gamma   90.00
#
_symmetry.space_group_name_H-M   'P 1'
#
loop_
_entity.id
_entity.type
_entity.pdbx_description
1 polymer ?
#
loop_
_entity_poly.entity_id
_entity_poly.type
_entity_poly.pdbx_seq_one_letter_code
_entity_poly.pdbx_strand_id
1 'polypeptide(L)'
;MYGHEELVPLVRGFGIEEQFVRVDGRTGPSGGSKAEHMVRHLSWLTGAVEPGRTVVIGDAADDAVAARHVGAGAVLYTGGSHSRASLEEVGVPVVDTLAEAVEVAQRIAV
;
A
#
# COMPACT_ATOMS: atom_id res chain seq x y z
N MET A 1 -4.87 -0.54 -11.02
CA MET A 1 -5.20 0.51 -10.03
C MET A 1 -6.41 1.30 -10.51
N TYR A 2 -7.41 1.47 -9.62
CA TYR A 2 -8.61 2.29 -9.87
C TYR A 2 -8.27 3.75 -10.22
N GLY A 3 -9.08 4.38 -11.06
CA GLY A 3 -9.00 5.82 -11.27
C GLY A 3 -9.38 6.60 -10.01
N HIS A 4 -8.82 7.80 -9.82
CA HIS A 4 -9.09 8.64 -8.64
C HIS A 4 -10.60 8.92 -8.46
N GLU A 5 -11.26 9.33 -9.54
CA GLU A 5 -12.71 9.63 -9.55
C GLU A 5 -13.59 8.40 -9.28
N GLU A 6 -13.05 7.19 -9.42
CA GLU A 6 -13.77 5.93 -9.13
C GLU A 6 -13.47 5.45 -7.70
N LEU A 7 -12.21 5.59 -7.25
CA LEU A 7 -11.75 5.09 -5.96
C LEU A 7 -12.39 5.88 -4.81
N VAL A 8 -12.39 7.21 -4.88
CA VAL A 8 -12.85 8.04 -3.75
C VAL A 8 -14.34 7.78 -3.45
N PRO A 9 -15.26 7.75 -4.43
CA PRO A 9 -16.65 7.37 -4.17
C PRO A 9 -16.81 5.94 -3.64
N LEU A 10 -15.98 5.01 -4.08
CA LEU A 10 -16.02 3.62 -3.60
C LEU A 10 -15.65 3.53 -2.11
N VAL A 11 -14.56 4.19 -1.70
CA VAL A 11 -14.14 4.27 -0.29
C VAL A 11 -15.22 4.91 0.59
N ARG A 12 -15.85 5.98 0.10
CA ARG A 12 -17.02 6.60 0.75
C ARG A 12 -18.20 5.66 0.87
N GLY A 13 -18.52 4.94 -0.20
CA GLY A 13 -19.63 3.97 -0.23
C GLY A 13 -19.47 2.84 0.78
N PHE A 14 -18.22 2.45 1.08
CA PHE A 14 -17.91 1.49 2.15
C PHE A 14 -17.90 2.11 3.56
N GLY A 15 -18.04 3.42 3.70
CA GLY A 15 -18.11 4.10 5.00
C GLY A 15 -16.77 4.16 5.74
N ILE A 16 -15.65 3.99 5.02
CA ILE A 16 -14.31 3.91 5.63
C ILE A 16 -13.44 5.13 5.35
N GLU A 17 -13.93 6.15 4.62
CA GLU A 17 -13.14 7.34 4.25
C GLU A 17 -12.51 8.03 5.47
N GLU A 18 -13.23 8.12 6.59
CA GLU A 18 -12.76 8.76 7.83
C GLU A 18 -11.54 8.06 8.47
N GLN A 19 -11.25 6.81 8.09
CA GLN A 19 -10.08 6.08 8.56
C GLN A 19 -8.80 6.48 7.80
N PHE A 20 -8.92 7.24 6.72
CA PHE A 20 -7.80 7.64 5.87
C PHE A 20 -7.48 9.12 6.05
N VAL A 21 -6.20 9.44 6.27
CA VAL A 21 -5.69 10.81 6.15
C VAL A 21 -5.70 11.27 4.69
N ARG A 22 -5.52 10.33 3.76
CA ARG A 22 -5.48 10.60 2.31
C ARG A 22 -5.86 9.36 1.51
N VAL A 23 -6.60 9.56 0.43
CA VAL A 23 -6.94 8.53 -0.56
C VAL A 23 -6.47 8.99 -1.94
N ASP A 24 -5.63 8.18 -2.59
CA ASP A 24 -5.13 8.45 -3.94
C ASP A 24 -5.47 7.30 -4.89
N GLY A 25 -6.35 7.53 -5.86
CA GLY A 25 -6.42 6.70 -7.05
C GLY A 25 -5.46 7.17 -8.15
N ARG A 26 -5.41 6.42 -9.25
CA ARG A 26 -4.62 6.78 -10.43
C ARG A 26 -5.20 8.03 -11.09
N THR A 27 -4.33 9.00 -11.37
CA THR A 27 -4.66 10.20 -12.16
C THR A 27 -4.03 10.06 -13.56
N GLY A 28 -4.79 10.35 -14.62
CA GLY A 28 -4.34 10.20 -16.01
C GLY A 28 -4.58 8.80 -16.62
N PRO A 29 -3.95 8.48 -17.76
CA PRO A 29 -4.14 7.22 -18.50
C PRO A 29 -3.79 5.97 -17.68
N SER A 30 -4.21 4.81 -18.17
CA SER A 30 -3.75 3.53 -17.62
C SER A 30 -2.25 3.34 -17.91
N GLY A 31 -1.46 3.03 -16.88
CA GLY A 31 -0.01 2.92 -16.97
C GLY A 31 0.67 3.56 -15.76
N GLY A 32 1.99 3.64 -15.80
CA GLY A 32 2.83 4.11 -14.68
C GLY A 32 3.10 3.02 -13.65
N SER A 33 4.16 3.19 -12.87
CA SER A 33 4.56 2.23 -11.84
C SER A 33 3.90 2.54 -10.50
N LYS A 34 3.64 1.51 -9.68
CA LYS A 34 3.22 1.70 -8.28
C LYS A 34 4.26 2.51 -7.49
N ALA A 35 5.54 2.40 -7.85
CA ALA A 35 6.62 3.18 -7.23
C ALA A 35 6.44 4.69 -7.43
N GLU A 36 6.18 5.15 -8.65
CA GLU A 36 5.93 6.59 -8.93
C GLU A 36 4.69 7.10 -8.19
N HIS A 37 3.64 6.27 -8.11
CA HIS A 37 2.44 6.59 -7.34
C HIS A 37 2.72 6.67 -5.84
N MET A 38 3.55 5.77 -5.30
CA MET A 38 3.96 5.76 -3.90
C MET A 38 4.79 7.01 -3.54
N VAL A 39 5.73 7.40 -4.41
CA VAL A 39 6.52 8.64 -4.24
C VAL A 39 5.59 9.84 -4.15
N ARG A 40 4.65 9.96 -5.10
CA ARG A 40 3.68 11.06 -5.09
C ARG A 40 2.81 11.03 -3.83
N HIS A 41 2.32 9.86 -3.43
CA HIS A 41 1.49 9.72 -2.23
C HIS A 41 2.22 10.20 -0.97
N LEU A 42 3.43 9.72 -0.72
CA LEU A 42 4.20 10.13 0.45
C LEU A 42 4.62 11.60 0.39
N SER A 43 4.85 12.17 -0.80
CA SER A 43 5.14 13.61 -0.92
C SER A 43 4.02 14.50 -0.37
N TRP A 44 2.76 14.09 -0.54
CA TRP A 44 1.60 14.80 0.04
C TRP A 44 1.49 14.66 1.56
N LEU A 45 2.13 13.64 2.14
CA LEU A 45 2.16 13.37 3.57
C LEU A 45 3.48 13.85 4.22
N THR A 46 4.30 14.60 3.48
CA THR A 46 5.56 15.14 4.01
C THR A 46 5.29 15.96 5.27
N GLY A 47 5.99 15.63 6.35
CA GLY A 47 5.83 16.26 7.67
C GLY A 47 4.72 15.64 8.54
N ALA A 48 3.85 14.80 7.98
CA ALA A 48 2.89 13.99 8.73
C ALA A 48 3.38 12.55 8.97
N VAL A 49 4.18 12.00 8.06
CA VAL A 49 4.75 10.64 8.16
C VAL A 49 6.24 10.62 7.85
N GLU A 50 6.95 9.67 8.47
CA GLU A 50 8.34 9.34 8.18
C GLU A 50 8.39 8.05 7.34
N PRO A 51 9.04 8.03 6.16
CA PRO A 51 9.06 6.84 5.31
C PRO A 51 9.61 5.59 6.01
N GLY A 52 10.70 5.73 6.79
CA GLY A 52 11.29 4.61 7.53
C GLY A 52 10.39 3.99 8.61
N ARG A 53 9.36 4.73 9.04
CA ARG A 53 8.34 4.26 9.99
C ARG A 53 6.99 4.00 9.32
N THR A 54 6.94 4.06 8.00
CA THR A 54 5.75 3.77 7.20
C THR A 54 5.82 2.33 6.70
N VAL A 55 4.69 1.62 6.72
CA VAL A 55 4.59 0.25 6.20
C VAL A 55 3.46 0.18 5.20
N VAL A 56 3.76 -0.39 4.03
CA VAL A 56 2.78 -0.67 2.97
C VAL A 56 2.21 -2.06 3.19
N ILE A 57 0.88 -2.15 3.28
CA ILE A 57 0.15 -3.43 3.25
C ILE A 57 -0.45 -3.59 1.86
N GLY A 58 -0.01 -4.62 1.13
CA GLY A 58 -0.42 -4.89 -0.25
C GLY A 58 -0.70 -6.35 -0.52
N ASP A 59 -1.19 -6.65 -1.72
CA ASP A 59 -1.56 -8.01 -2.15
C ASP A 59 -0.86 -8.43 -3.45
N ALA A 60 0.12 -7.63 -3.91
CA ALA A 60 0.92 -7.90 -5.08
C ALA A 60 2.42 -7.61 -4.84
N ALA A 61 3.27 -8.32 -5.58
CA ALA A 61 4.72 -8.21 -5.47
C ALA A 61 5.24 -6.78 -5.73
N ASP A 62 4.57 -6.04 -6.62
CA ASP A 62 4.92 -4.66 -6.94
C ASP A 62 4.60 -3.65 -5.83
N ASP A 63 3.78 -4.01 -4.83
CA ASP A 63 3.56 -3.19 -3.61
C ASP A 63 4.83 -3.16 -2.75
N ALA A 64 5.48 -4.31 -2.56
CA ALA A 64 6.73 -4.40 -1.82
C ALA A 64 7.87 -3.67 -2.56
N VAL A 65 7.90 -3.75 -3.89
CA VAL A 65 8.85 -3.00 -4.71
C VAL A 65 8.62 -1.48 -4.58
N ALA A 66 7.36 -1.04 -4.63
CA ALA A 66 7.01 0.36 -4.45
C ALA A 66 7.36 0.89 -3.05
N ALA A 67 7.12 0.09 -2.00
CA ALA A 67 7.48 0.43 -0.63
C ALA A 67 9.00 0.61 -0.48
N ARG A 68 9.79 -0.34 -0.99
CA ARG A 68 11.26 -0.26 -0.97
C ARG A 68 11.78 0.96 -1.71
N HIS A 69 11.13 1.35 -2.81
CA HIS A 69 11.53 2.52 -3.60
C HIS A 69 11.46 3.82 -2.80
N VAL A 70 10.57 3.92 -1.82
CA VAL A 70 10.42 5.10 -0.96
C VAL A 70 11.04 4.95 0.43
N GLY A 71 11.72 3.83 0.69
CA GLY A 71 12.31 3.52 2.00
C GLY A 71 11.29 3.10 3.07
N ALA A 72 10.09 2.69 2.67
CA ALA A 72 9.07 2.15 3.56
C ALA A 72 9.22 0.63 3.76
N GLY A 73 8.73 0.13 4.89
CA GLY A 73 8.53 -1.30 5.11
C GLY A 73 7.35 -1.84 4.28
N ALA A 74 7.25 -3.17 4.18
CA ALA A 74 6.11 -3.81 3.52
C ALA A 74 5.69 -5.11 4.22
N VAL A 75 4.39 -5.41 4.14
CA VAL A 75 3.78 -6.69 4.49
C VAL A 75 2.81 -7.06 3.39
N LEU A 76 2.82 -8.31 2.93
CA LEU A 76 1.95 -8.78 1.86
C LEU A 76 0.89 -9.74 2.39
N TYR A 77 -0.35 -9.53 1.97
CA TYR A 77 -1.51 -10.33 2.36
C TYR A 77 -1.94 -11.25 1.21
N THR A 78 -2.18 -12.53 1.50
CA THR A 78 -2.45 -13.56 0.47
C THR A 78 -3.85 -13.56 -0.10
N GLY A 79 -4.83 -12.92 0.53
CA GLY A 79 -6.22 -12.98 0.09
C GLY A 79 -6.60 -11.96 -1.00
N GLY A 80 -5.64 -11.59 -1.85
CA GLY A 80 -5.84 -10.66 -2.97
C GLY A 80 -5.38 -11.21 -4.31
N SER A 81 -4.66 -10.40 -5.08
CA SER A 81 -4.48 -10.56 -6.53
C SER A 81 -3.37 -11.53 -6.92
N HIS A 82 -2.29 -11.63 -6.15
CA HIS A 82 -1.14 -12.49 -6.44
C HIS A 82 -1.15 -13.77 -5.59
N SER A 83 -0.57 -14.84 -6.13
CA SER A 83 -0.39 -16.10 -5.40
C SER A 83 0.64 -15.95 -4.27
N ARG A 84 0.48 -16.71 -3.18
CA ARG A 84 1.47 -16.78 -2.08
C ARG A 84 2.90 -17.00 -2.60
N ALA A 85 3.10 -17.93 -3.54
CA ALA A 85 4.42 -18.20 -4.10
C ALA A 85 5.06 -16.95 -4.72
N SER A 86 4.29 -16.18 -5.49
CA SER A 86 4.77 -14.92 -6.08
C SER A 86 5.01 -13.81 -5.06
N LEU A 87 4.29 -13.82 -3.93
CA LEU A 87 4.50 -12.86 -2.84
C LEU A 87 5.76 -13.19 -2.04
N GLU A 88 6.06 -14.46 -1.81
CA GLU A 88 7.23 -14.88 -1.04
C GLU A 88 8.54 -14.57 -1.76
N GLU A 89 8.54 -14.50 -3.10
CA GLU A 89 9.71 -14.15 -3.92
C GLU A 89 10.29 -12.75 -3.65
N VAL A 90 9.49 -11.79 -3.16
CA VAL A 90 9.97 -10.42 -2.93
C VAL A 90 10.69 -10.23 -1.58
N GLY A 91 10.67 -11.25 -0.70
CA GLY A 91 11.45 -11.27 0.53
C GLY A 91 10.94 -10.36 1.66
N VAL A 92 9.63 -10.07 1.69
CA VAL A 92 8.97 -9.37 2.81
C VAL A 92 7.98 -10.32 3.50
N PRO A 93 7.54 -10.05 4.74
CA PRO A 93 6.57 -10.90 5.42
C PRO A 93 5.28 -11.10 4.59
N VAL A 94 4.84 -12.35 4.47
CA VAL A 94 3.61 -12.75 3.78
C VAL A 94 2.65 -13.41 4.78
N VAL A 95 1.47 -12.82 4.94
CA VAL A 95 0.48 -13.17 5.97
C VAL A 95 -0.89 -13.50 5.37
N ASP A 96 -1.73 -14.20 6.13
CA ASP A 96 -3.01 -14.70 5.62
C ASP A 96 -4.22 -13.85 6.03
N THR A 97 -4.03 -12.85 6.90
CA THR A 97 -5.13 -11.97 7.33
C THR A 97 -4.69 -10.51 7.42
N LEU A 98 -5.64 -9.59 7.24
CA LEU A 98 -5.38 -8.15 7.44
C LEU A 98 -5.04 -7.84 8.91
N ALA A 99 -5.61 -8.58 9.87
CA ALA A 99 -5.30 -8.41 11.29
C ALA A 99 -3.82 -8.71 11.56
N GLU A 100 -3.33 -9.85 11.07
CA GLU A 100 -1.91 -10.22 11.16
C GLU A 100 -1.02 -9.21 10.41
N ALA A 101 -1.47 -8.69 9.26
CA ALA A 101 -0.73 -7.68 8.52
C ALA A 101 -0.48 -6.41 9.34
N VAL A 102 -1.50 -5.94 10.07
CA VAL A 102 -1.38 -4.78 10.97
C VAL A 102 -0.44 -5.07 12.14
N GLU A 103 -0.54 -6.26 12.76
CA GLU A 103 0.36 -6.65 13.86
C GLU A 103 1.83 -6.72 13.42
N VAL A 104 2.09 -7.28 12.23
CA VAL A 104 3.43 -7.31 11.64
C VAL A 104 3.90 -5.89 11.32
N ALA A 105 3.05 -5.06 10.72
CA ALA A 105 3.38 -3.68 10.39
C ALA A 105 3.81 -2.87 11.64
N GLN A 106 3.11 -3.05 12.77
CA GLN A 106 3.49 -2.42 14.04
C GLN A 106 4.88 -2.83 14.53
N ARG A 107 5.30 -4.08 14.27
CA ARG A 107 6.66 -4.57 14.61
C ARG A 107 7.74 -4.08 13.65
N ILE A 108 7.36 -3.63 12.45
CA ILE A 108 8.29 -3.08 11.45
C ILE A 108 8.47 -1.57 11.64
N ALA A 109 7.41 -0.84 11.99
CA ALA A 109 7.36 0.63 12.08
C ALA A 109 8.06 1.23 13.33
N VAL A 110 8.96 0.49 13.96
CA VAL A 110 9.62 0.83 15.24
C VAL A 110 10.67 1.90 15.03
#